data_AF-A0A953ZAE6-F1
#
_entry.id   AF-A0A953ZAE6-F1
#
_cell.length_a   1.000
_cell.length_b   1.000
_cell.length_c   1.000
_cell.angle_alpha   90.00
_cell.angle_beta   90.00
_cell.angle_gamma   90.00
#
_symmetry.space_group_name_H-M   'P 1'
#
loop_
_entity.id
_entity.type
_entity.pdbx_description
1 polymer ?
#
loop_
_entity_poly.entity_id
_entity_poly.type
_entity_poly.pdbx_seq_one_letter_code
_entity_poly.pdbx_strand_id
1 'polypeptide(L)'
;KEAETYWKGEMNEFQDLVAQHLLAAENGEEGSDQKLQKMMESMKVGVADKYAKLRRKSNRMQKELDETKDKLTAVERILAKREEEEARLKTIIDELETRENVPGAKKKAAEEKPKKTPAKKKPAAKKKASPKKK
;
A
#
# COMPACT_ATOMS: atom_id res chain seq x y z
N LYS A 1 -46.66 -17.82 39.99
CA LYS A 1 -46.82 -18.73 38.84
C LYS A 1 -47.06 -17.97 37.53
N GLU A 2 -48.26 -17.49 37.19
CA GLU A 2 -48.50 -16.81 35.89
C GLU A 2 -47.55 -15.63 35.62
N ALA A 3 -47.35 -14.75 36.60
CA ALA A 3 -46.38 -13.65 36.50
C ALA A 3 -44.92 -14.12 36.30
N GLU A 4 -44.52 -15.26 36.85
CA GLU A 4 -43.16 -15.81 36.64
C GLU A 4 -42.99 -16.38 35.23
N THR A 5 -44.04 -17.00 34.68
CA THR A 5 -44.04 -17.45 33.27
C THR A 5 -44.04 -16.26 32.31
N TYR A 6 -44.78 -15.20 32.62
CA TYR A 6 -44.76 -13.95 31.84
C TYR A 6 -43.35 -13.33 31.83
N TRP A 7 -42.76 -13.11 33.01
CA TRP A 7 -41.41 -12.55 33.14
C TRP A 7 -40.32 -13.43 32.52
N LYS A 8 -40.47 -14.77 32.55
CA LYS A 8 -39.56 -15.68 31.82
C LYS A 8 -39.73 -15.59 30.31
N GLY A 9 -40.94 -15.38 29.81
CA GLY A 9 -41.21 -15.15 28.39
C GLY A 9 -40.49 -13.91 27.88
N GLU A 10 -40.76 -12.74 28.47
CA GLU A 10 -40.11 -11.48 28.05
C GLU A 10 -38.58 -11.50 28.24
N MET A 11 -38.07 -12.18 29.27
CA MET A 11 -36.62 -12.31 29.46
C MET A 11 -35.95 -13.21 28.41
N ASN A 12 -36.65 -14.23 27.89
CA ASN A 12 -36.16 -15.01 26.75
C ASN A 12 -36.16 -14.16 25.47
N GLU A 13 -37.26 -13.48 25.17
CA GLU A 13 -37.35 -12.60 23.99
C GLU A 13 -36.28 -11.49 24.02
N PHE A 14 -35.99 -10.93 25.19
CA PHE A 14 -34.89 -9.99 25.38
C PHE A 14 -33.51 -10.63 25.15
N GLN A 15 -33.26 -11.86 25.62
CA GLN A 15 -32.01 -12.57 25.37
C GLN A 15 -31.82 -12.85 23.88
N ASP A 16 -32.86 -13.28 23.17
CA ASP A 16 -32.82 -13.53 21.73
C ASP A 16 -32.56 -12.23 20.95
N LEU A 17 -33.18 -11.12 21.36
CA LEU A 17 -32.99 -9.81 20.73
C LEU A 17 -31.56 -9.27 20.93
N VAL A 18 -30.99 -9.45 22.12
CA VAL A 18 -29.57 -9.13 22.40
C VAL A 18 -28.63 -10.05 21.61
N ALA A 19 -28.93 -11.35 21.54
CA ALA A 19 -28.13 -12.31 20.78
C ALA A 19 -28.11 -12.00 19.28
N GLN A 20 -29.26 -11.67 18.68
CA GLN A 20 -29.36 -11.24 17.28
C GLN A 20 -28.52 -9.98 17.02
N HIS A 21 -28.58 -8.99 17.90
CA HIS A 21 -27.78 -7.77 17.73
C HIS A 21 -26.28 -7.98 17.94
N LEU A 22 -25.86 -8.90 18.82
CA LEU A 22 -24.45 -9.28 18.96
C LEU A 22 -23.95 -10.00 17.70
N LEU A 23 -24.73 -10.93 17.15
CA LEU A 23 -24.43 -11.61 15.88
C LEU A 23 -24.35 -10.63 14.70
N ALA A 24 -25.27 -9.68 14.62
CA ALA A 24 -25.25 -8.62 13.62
C ALA A 24 -24.01 -7.71 13.77
N ALA A 25 -23.59 -7.41 15.00
CA ALA A 25 -22.40 -6.61 15.27
C ALA A 25 -21.09 -7.38 14.96
N GLU A 26 -21.06 -8.69 15.18
CA GLU A 26 -19.94 -9.58 14.79
C GLU A 26 -19.82 -9.70 13.26
N ASN A 27 -20.95 -9.79 12.56
CA ASN A 27 -21.02 -9.75 11.10
C ASN A 27 -20.78 -8.35 10.49
N GLY A 28 -20.62 -7.32 11.32
CA GLY A 28 -20.33 -5.95 10.87
C GLY A 28 -21.53 -5.18 10.28
N GLU A 29 -22.78 -5.59 10.53
CA GLU A 29 -23.96 -4.85 10.06
C GLU A 29 -23.98 -3.41 10.62
N GLU A 30 -24.10 -2.42 9.75
CA GLU A 30 -24.12 -1.02 10.16
C GLU A 30 -25.30 -0.70 11.09
N GLY A 31 -24.99 -0.04 12.21
CA GLY A 31 -25.99 0.41 13.19
C GLY A 31 -26.57 -0.68 14.09
N SER A 32 -26.26 -1.96 13.89
CA SER A 32 -26.63 -3.06 14.81
C SER A 32 -26.18 -2.77 16.26
N ASP A 33 -24.92 -2.39 16.40
CA ASP A 33 -24.23 -2.04 17.63
C ASP A 33 -24.79 -0.76 18.30
N GLN A 34 -25.22 0.24 17.50
CA GLN A 34 -25.94 1.42 18.02
C GLN A 34 -27.35 1.07 18.52
N LYS A 35 -28.07 0.18 17.83
CA LYS A 35 -29.38 -0.31 18.29
C LYS A 35 -29.24 -1.05 19.62
N LEU A 36 -28.22 -1.91 19.76
CA LEU A 36 -27.91 -2.63 21.00
C LEU A 36 -27.54 -1.68 22.15
N GLN A 37 -26.70 -0.67 21.91
CA GLN A 37 -26.39 0.32 22.93
C GLN A 37 -27.65 1.07 23.40
N LYS A 38 -28.45 1.57 22.45
CA LYS A 38 -29.67 2.33 22.75
C LYS A 38 -30.70 1.50 23.51
N MET A 39 -30.81 0.22 23.19
CA MET A 39 -31.65 -0.74 23.89
C MET A 39 -31.20 -0.91 25.35
N MET A 40 -29.91 -1.21 25.59
CA MET A 40 -29.37 -1.36 26.94
C MET A 40 -29.46 -0.07 27.78
N GLU A 41 -29.28 1.10 27.16
CA GLU A 41 -29.50 2.39 27.82
C GLU A 41 -30.97 2.62 28.18
N SER A 42 -31.91 2.33 27.26
CA SER A 42 -33.35 2.49 27.50
C SER A 42 -33.87 1.63 28.67
N MET A 43 -33.32 0.42 28.82
CA MET A 43 -33.64 -0.51 29.90
C MET A 43 -32.84 -0.25 31.18
N LYS A 44 -32.01 0.80 31.23
CA LYS A 44 -31.11 1.15 32.35
C LYS A 44 -30.22 -0.01 32.82
N VAL A 45 -29.86 -0.92 31.91
CA VAL A 45 -29.05 -2.09 32.26
C VAL A 45 -27.63 -1.60 32.56
N GLY A 46 -27.14 -1.83 33.77
CA GLY A 46 -25.79 -1.41 34.22
C GLY A 46 -24.61 -2.01 33.43
N VAL A 47 -24.91 -2.82 32.41
CA VAL A 47 -23.98 -3.36 31.42
C VAL A 47 -23.71 -2.35 30.28
N ALA A 48 -24.60 -1.38 30.03
CA ALA A 48 -24.47 -0.40 28.94
C ALA A 48 -23.13 0.37 28.96
N ASP A 49 -22.69 0.85 30.12
CA ASP A 49 -21.41 1.56 30.26
C ASP A 49 -20.19 0.63 30.09
N LYS A 50 -20.31 -0.65 30.48
CA LYS A 50 -19.28 -1.67 30.22
C LYS A 50 -19.17 -1.96 28.71
N TYR A 51 -20.30 -2.10 28.03
CA TYR A 51 -20.38 -2.30 26.59
C TYR A 51 -19.83 -1.09 25.82
N ALA A 52 -20.22 0.14 26.17
CA ALA A 52 -19.69 1.35 25.56
C ALA A 52 -18.16 1.48 25.73
N LYS A 53 -17.62 1.12 26.90
CA LYS A 53 -16.16 1.04 27.13
C LYS A 53 -15.49 -0.03 26.26
N LEU A 54 -16.09 -1.22 26.17
CA LEU A 54 -15.58 -2.32 25.35
C LEU A 54 -15.60 -1.95 23.85
N ARG A 55 -16.67 -1.32 23.37
CA ARG A 55 -16.80 -0.85 21.99
C ARG A 55 -15.79 0.24 21.64
N ARG A 56 -15.58 1.23 22.53
CA ARG A 56 -14.50 2.22 22.38
C ARG A 56 -13.09 1.60 22.40
N LYS A 57 -12.90 0.42 22.99
CA LYS A 57 -11.65 -0.35 22.90
C LYS A 57 -11.56 -1.09 21.56
N SER A 58 -12.61 -1.80 21.17
CA SER A 58 -12.74 -2.49 19.87
C SER A 58 -12.44 -1.54 18.70
N ASN A 59 -13.10 -0.38 18.63
CA ASN A 59 -12.91 0.59 17.54
C ASN A 59 -11.48 1.16 17.49
N ARG A 60 -10.79 1.28 18.63
CA ARG A 60 -9.38 1.69 18.65
C ARG A 60 -8.46 0.59 18.15
N MET A 61 -8.64 -0.64 18.61
CA MET A 61 -7.87 -1.80 18.11
C MET A 61 -8.10 -2.03 16.62
N GLN A 62 -9.33 -1.83 16.11
CA GLN A 62 -9.62 -1.90 14.67
C GLN A 62 -8.86 -0.83 13.88
N LYS A 63 -8.84 0.42 14.37
CA LYS A 63 -8.06 1.49 13.73
C LYS A 63 -6.55 1.21 13.77
N GLU A 64 -6.03 0.68 14.87
CA GLU A 64 -4.62 0.26 14.99
C GLU A 64 -4.29 -0.90 14.03
N LEU A 65 -5.22 -1.85 13.84
CA LEU A 65 -5.11 -2.94 12.87
C LEU A 65 -5.07 -2.40 11.44
N ASP A 66 -5.91 -1.44 11.09
CA ASP A 66 -5.95 -0.87 9.74
C ASP A 66 -4.71 0.02 9.47
N GLU A 67 -4.28 0.83 10.44
CA GLU A 67 -3.00 1.56 10.37
C GLU A 67 -1.76 0.65 10.28
N THR A 68 -1.81 -0.57 10.83
CA THR A 68 -0.70 -1.53 10.73
C THR A 68 -0.73 -2.30 9.41
N LYS A 69 -1.89 -2.59 8.83
CA LYS A 69 -2.02 -3.08 7.44
C LYS A 69 -1.45 -2.07 6.44
N ASP A 70 -1.78 -0.79 6.57
CA ASP A 70 -1.26 0.26 5.67
C ASP A 70 0.28 0.34 5.73
N LYS A 71 0.85 0.24 6.95
CA LYS A 71 2.31 0.18 7.15
C LYS A 71 2.92 -1.09 6.55
N LEU A 72 2.26 -2.24 6.70
CA LEU A 72 2.72 -3.50 6.10
C LEU A 72 2.76 -3.40 4.57
N THR A 73 1.67 -2.94 3.94
CA THR A 73 1.63 -2.74 2.47
C THR A 73 2.64 -1.69 1.98
N ALA A 74 2.98 -0.68 2.79
CA ALA A 74 4.07 0.23 2.48
C ALA A 74 5.45 -0.48 2.52
N VAL A 75 5.69 -1.35 3.50
CA VAL A 75 6.92 -2.16 3.61
C VAL A 75 7.03 -3.18 2.48
N GLU A 76 5.96 -3.89 2.14
CA GLU A 76 5.90 -4.84 1.00
C GLU A 76 6.28 -4.15 -0.31
N ARG A 77 5.78 -2.94 -0.56
CA ARG A 77 6.15 -2.12 -1.74
C ARG A 77 7.62 -1.67 -1.74
N ILE A 78 8.24 -1.53 -0.57
CA ILE A 78 9.67 -1.22 -0.46
C ILE A 78 10.50 -2.47 -0.70
N LEU A 79 10.11 -3.62 -0.15
CA LEU A 79 10.76 -4.91 -0.37
C LEU A 79 10.76 -5.28 -1.85
N ALA A 80 9.62 -5.23 -2.54
CA ALA A 80 9.55 -5.53 -3.96
C ALA A 80 10.49 -4.64 -4.83
N LYS A 81 10.69 -3.37 -4.44
CA LYS A 81 11.67 -2.49 -5.10
C LYS A 81 13.12 -2.87 -4.79
N ARG A 82 13.40 -3.31 -3.57
CA ARG A 82 14.74 -3.80 -3.19
C ARG A 82 15.09 -5.11 -3.87
N GLU A 83 14.13 -6.02 -4.01
CA GLU A 83 14.28 -7.26 -4.80
C GLU A 83 14.55 -6.95 -6.28
N GLU A 84 13.87 -5.95 -6.86
CA GLU A 84 14.15 -5.49 -8.23
C GLU A 84 15.55 -4.85 -8.36
N GLU A 85 15.96 -4.01 -7.40
CA GLU A 85 17.31 -3.44 -7.35
C GLU A 85 18.38 -4.52 -7.19
N GLU A 86 18.17 -5.52 -6.33
CA GLU A 86 19.09 -6.65 -6.12
C GLU A 86 19.21 -7.51 -7.39
N ALA A 87 18.11 -7.83 -8.06
CA ALA A 87 18.13 -8.55 -9.34
C ALA A 87 18.90 -7.80 -10.43
N ARG A 88 18.70 -6.47 -10.52
CA ARG A 88 19.46 -5.61 -11.46
C ARG A 88 20.95 -5.58 -11.12
N LEU A 89 21.30 -5.40 -9.84
CA LEU A 89 22.70 -5.40 -9.39
C LEU A 89 23.39 -6.74 -9.64
N LYS A 90 22.70 -7.86 -9.39
CA LYS A 90 23.20 -9.20 -9.69
C LYS A 90 23.49 -9.37 -11.19
N THR A 91 22.57 -8.94 -12.06
CA THR A 91 22.79 -8.97 -13.52
C THR A 91 24.03 -8.15 -13.93
N ILE A 92 24.24 -6.99 -13.31
CA ILE A 92 25.43 -6.14 -13.56
C ILE A 92 26.71 -6.83 -13.07
N ILE A 93 26.68 -7.52 -11.93
CA ILE A 93 27.82 -8.30 -11.43
C ILE A 93 28.15 -9.46 -12.37
N ASP A 94 27.15 -10.24 -12.78
CA ASP A 94 27.30 -11.34 -13.74
C ASP A 94 27.88 -10.83 -15.09
N GLU A 95 27.43 -9.65 -15.57
CA GLU A 95 28.00 -8.98 -16.75
C GLU A 95 29.45 -8.51 -16.58
N LEU A 96 29.85 -8.09 -15.37
CA LEU A 96 31.22 -7.66 -15.10
C LEU A 96 32.17 -8.86 -14.96
N GLU A 97 31.76 -9.89 -14.23
CA GLU A 97 32.52 -11.13 -14.09
C GLU A 97 32.73 -11.82 -15.45
N THR A 98 31.71 -11.86 -16.31
CA THR A 98 31.85 -12.40 -17.67
C THR A 98 32.73 -11.53 -18.57
N ARG A 99 32.79 -10.21 -18.37
CA ARG A 99 33.69 -9.29 -19.11
C ARG A 99 35.15 -9.40 -18.66
N GLU A 100 35.43 -9.52 -17.36
CA GLU A 100 36.79 -9.73 -16.86
C GLU A 100 37.33 -11.13 -17.22
N ASN A 101 36.47 -12.15 -17.23
CA ASN A 101 36.85 -13.51 -17.59
C ASN A 101 36.93 -13.79 -19.11
N VAL A 102 36.88 -12.79 -19.99
CA VAL A 102 37.13 -12.99 -21.44
C VAL A 102 38.63 -13.22 -21.69
N PRO A 103 39.09 -14.44 -22.03
CA PRO A 103 40.50 -14.73 -22.26
C PRO A 103 40.86 -14.33 -23.70
N GLY A 104 40.90 -13.03 -23.99
CA GLY A 104 41.06 -12.57 -25.38
C GLY A 104 41.31 -11.08 -25.63
N ALA A 105 41.08 -10.19 -24.66
CA ALA A 105 41.25 -8.75 -24.84
C ALA A 105 42.74 -8.30 -24.86
N LYS A 106 43.53 -8.80 -25.83
CA LYS A 106 44.90 -8.34 -26.05
C LYS A 106 44.91 -6.85 -26.37
N LYS A 107 45.68 -6.09 -25.57
CA LYS A 107 46.12 -4.72 -25.86
C LYS A 107 46.51 -4.57 -27.34
N LYS A 108 45.82 -3.70 -28.07
CA LYS A 108 46.34 -3.03 -29.27
C LYS A 108 46.36 -1.52 -29.05
N ALA A 109 47.18 -1.09 -28.09
CA ALA A 109 47.74 0.24 -28.12
C ALA A 109 48.88 0.22 -29.15
N ALA A 110 48.57 0.59 -30.39
CA ALA A 110 49.52 0.70 -31.49
C ALA A 110 49.26 2.00 -32.26
N GLU A 111 49.86 3.06 -31.74
CA GLU A 111 50.34 4.27 -32.44
C GLU A 111 49.93 4.43 -33.92
N GLU A 112 48.99 5.33 -34.21
CA GLU A 112 48.89 5.96 -35.54
C GLU A 112 49.13 7.47 -35.44
N LYS A 113 50.10 7.96 -36.22
CA LYS A 113 50.64 9.32 -36.16
C LYS A 113 49.66 10.37 -36.71
N PRO A 114 49.70 11.63 -36.23
CA PRO A 114 48.79 12.67 -36.67
C PRO A 114 49.04 13.05 -38.14
N LYS A 115 48.09 12.73 -39.02
CA LYS A 115 48.17 13.04 -40.45
C LYS A 115 47.78 14.50 -40.70
N LYS A 116 48.74 15.29 -41.19
CA LYS A 116 48.62 16.74 -41.45
C LYS A 116 47.36 17.10 -42.26
N THR A 117 46.65 18.13 -41.83
CA THR A 117 45.69 18.88 -42.65
C THR A 117 46.41 19.72 -43.71
N PRO A 118 45.93 19.73 -44.97
CA PRO A 118 46.18 20.82 -45.91
C PRO A 118 44.95 21.74 -46.01
N ALA A 119 45.19 23.05 -46.04
CA ALA A 119 44.14 24.06 -46.04
C ALA A 119 43.59 24.40 -47.44
N LYS A 120 42.37 24.96 -47.45
CA LYS A 120 41.77 25.84 -48.49
C LYS A 120 41.63 25.30 -49.93
N LYS A 121 40.36 25.28 -50.38
CA LYS A 121 39.88 26.17 -51.47
C LYS A 121 38.34 26.33 -51.44
N LYS A 122 37.87 27.58 -51.31
CA LYS A 122 36.54 28.04 -51.80
C LYS A 122 36.70 28.33 -53.32
N PRO A 123 35.65 28.17 -54.17
CA PRO A 123 34.54 29.14 -54.33
C PRO A 123 33.15 28.47 -54.32
N ALA A 124 32.03 29.04 -53.87
CA ALA A 124 31.35 30.33 -54.13
C ALA A 124 30.25 30.29 -55.22
N ALA A 125 28.99 30.10 -54.78
CA ALA A 125 27.74 30.52 -55.43
C ALA A 125 26.68 30.63 -54.30
N LYS A 126 26.31 31.79 -53.71
CA LYS A 126 25.83 33.10 -54.20
C LYS A 126 24.34 33.10 -54.59
N LYS A 127 23.52 33.79 -53.77
CA LYS A 127 22.09 34.18 -53.98
C LYS A 127 21.10 32.99 -53.97
N LYS A 128 19.84 33.08 -53.52
CA LYS A 128 18.84 34.17 -53.62
C LYS A 128 18.64 35.02 -52.34
N ALA A 129 17.46 34.95 -51.70
CA ALA A 129 16.89 35.84 -50.67
C ALA A 129 15.61 35.18 -50.07
N SER A 130 14.99 35.55 -48.94
CA SER A 130 15.25 36.54 -47.86
C SER A 130 14.41 36.21 -46.59
N PRO A 131 14.61 36.90 -45.44
CA PRO A 131 13.95 36.60 -44.15
C PRO A 131 12.76 37.52 -43.79
N LYS A 132 11.83 37.04 -42.95
CA LYS A 132 10.89 37.75 -42.02
C LYS A 132 9.66 36.85 -41.74
N LYS A 133 8.91 36.94 -40.64
CA LYS A 133 9.13 37.43 -39.25
C LYS A 133 7.85 37.07 -38.47
N LYS A 134 7.95 36.89 -37.14
CA LYS A 134 6.89 37.03 -36.12
C LYS A 134 5.49 36.51 -36.50
#